data_AF-A0A968KKY8-F1
#
_entry.id   AF-A0A968KKY8-F1
#
_cell.length_a   1.000
_cell.length_b   1.000
_cell.length_c   1.000
_cell.angle_alpha   90.00
_cell.angle_beta   90.00
_cell.angle_gamma   90.00
#
_symmetry.space_group_name_H-M   'P 1'
#
loop_
_entity.id
_entity.type
_entity.pdbx_description
1 polymer ?
#
loop_
_entity_poly.entity_id
_entity_poly.type
_entity_poly.pdbx_seq_one_letter_code
_entity_poly.pdbx_strand_id
1 'polypeptide(L)'
;MTEAPLDERSKGILFEIVNEHIQKAEPVGSRCIAKKYFEKLSAATIRNVMSDLEDLGYLKQPHTSAGRVPTDKGYRFYVDNLLGPQNLLK
;
A
#
# COMPACT_ATOMS: atom_id res chain seq x y z
N MET A 1 -2.94 18.16 -13.98
CA MET A 1 -1.80 17.22 -13.98
C MET A 1 -2.29 15.89 -13.41
N THR A 2 -2.55 14.91 -14.26
CA THR A 2 -2.90 13.54 -13.85
C THR A 2 -1.60 12.84 -13.45
N GLU A 3 -1.51 12.38 -12.20
CA GLU A 3 -0.35 11.60 -11.72
C GLU A 3 -0.12 10.39 -12.62
N ALA A 4 1.15 10.05 -12.88
CA ALA A 4 1.50 8.87 -13.67
C ALA A 4 0.86 7.62 -13.05
N PRO A 5 0.25 6.73 -13.87
CA PRO A 5 -0.42 5.56 -13.34
C PRO A 5 0.59 4.66 -12.62
N LEU A 6 0.30 4.34 -11.35
CA LEU A 6 1.04 3.31 -10.61
C LEU A 6 1.07 2.01 -11.42
N ASP A 7 2.22 1.34 -11.45
CA ASP A 7 2.31 0.01 -12.06
C ASP A 7 1.52 -1.02 -11.23
N GLU A 8 1.13 -2.13 -11.86
CA GLU A 8 0.27 -3.13 -11.23
C GLU A 8 0.86 -3.70 -9.93
N ARG A 9 2.18 -3.81 -9.82
CA ARG A 9 2.84 -4.30 -8.61
C ARG A 9 2.74 -3.28 -7.49
N SER A 10 3.04 -2.02 -7.76
CA SER A 10 2.89 -0.94 -6.77
C SER A 10 1.45 -0.80 -6.28
N LYS A 11 0.47 -0.93 -7.19
CA LYS A 11 -0.96 -0.96 -6.84
C LYS A 11 -1.30 -2.12 -5.90
N GLY A 12 -0.88 -3.33 -6.24
CA GLY A 12 -1.13 -4.52 -5.41
C GLY A 12 -0.49 -4.40 -4.03
N ILE A 13 0.75 -3.92 -3.96
CA ILE A 13 1.45 -3.73 -2.68
C ILE A 13 0.77 -2.66 -1.84
N LEU A 14 0.41 -1.51 -2.43
CA LEU A 14 -0.31 -0.44 -1.74
C LEU A 14 -1.65 -0.94 -1.20
N PHE A 15 -2.38 -1.73 -1.99
CA PHE A 15 -3.67 -2.30 -1.59
C PHE A 15 -3.55 -3.18 -0.34
N GLU A 16 -2.60 -4.11 -0.33
CA GLU A 16 -2.41 -5.00 0.82
C GLU A 16 -1.90 -4.27 2.05
N ILE A 17 -1.09 -3.22 1.88
CA ILE A 17 -0.65 -2.36 2.99
C ILE A 17 -1.84 -1.63 3.62
N VAL A 18 -2.73 -1.04 2.80
CA VAL A 18 -3.91 -0.33 3.30
C VAL A 18 -4.85 -1.31 4.01
N ASN A 19 -5.12 -2.47 3.42
CA ASN A 19 -5.95 -3.52 4.00
C ASN A 19 -5.41 -4.00 5.36
N GLU A 20 -4.12 -4.36 5.43
CA GLU A 20 -3.48 -4.80 6.67
C GLU A 20 -3.50 -3.69 7.75
N HIS A 21 -3.29 -2.44 7.35
CA HIS A 21 -3.37 -1.31 8.27
C HIS A 21 -4.80 -1.07 8.79
N ILE A 22 -5.83 -1.22 7.96
CA ILE A 22 -7.24 -1.10 8.40
C ILE A 22 -7.57 -2.19 9.43
N GLN A 23 -7.08 -3.41 9.21
CA GLN A 23 -7.37 -4.54 10.10
C GLN A 23 -6.65 -4.44 11.45
N LYS A 24 -5.44 -3.89 11.49
CA LYS A 24 -4.58 -3.92 12.68
C LYS A 24 -4.33 -2.57 13.34
N ALA A 25 -4.57 -1.46 12.64
CA ALA A 25 -4.21 -0.10 13.07
C ALA A 25 -2.71 0.05 13.45
N GLU A 26 -1.83 -0.74 12.84
CA GLU A 26 -0.39 -0.75 13.10
C GLU A 26 0.42 -0.45 11.83
N PRO A 27 1.63 0.13 11.94
CA PRO A 27 2.54 0.30 10.81
C PRO A 27 2.89 -1.04 10.15
N VAL A 28 2.75 -1.10 8.84
CA VAL A 28 2.88 -2.34 8.07
C VAL A 28 4.32 -2.53 7.60
N GLY A 29 4.92 -3.68 7.93
CA GLY A 29 6.28 -4.02 7.54
C GLY A 29 6.35 -4.82 6.24
N SER A 30 7.40 -4.60 5.43
CA SER A 30 7.60 -5.29 4.15
C SER A 30 7.68 -6.82 4.27
N ARG A 31 8.25 -7.34 5.37
CA ARG A 31 8.31 -8.78 5.66
C ARG A 31 6.92 -9.38 5.90
N CYS A 32 6.01 -8.64 6.55
CA CYS A 32 4.64 -9.09 6.77
C CYS A 32 3.91 -9.26 5.43
N ILE A 33 3.99 -8.23 4.59
CA ILE A 33 3.35 -8.23 3.27
C ILE A 33 3.92 -9.31 2.36
N ALA A 34 5.24 -9.45 2.29
CA ALA A 34 5.89 -10.47 1.47
C ALA A 34 5.41 -11.88 1.85
N LYS A 35 5.41 -12.19 3.16
CA LYS A 35 5.05 -13.53 3.64
C LYS A 35 3.55 -13.84 3.47
N LYS A 36 2.68 -12.84 3.59
CA LYS A 36 1.22 -13.03 3.56
C LYS A 36 0.63 -13.02 2.15
N TYR A 37 1.12 -12.16 1.27
CA TYR A 37 0.43 -11.84 0.01
C TYR A 37 1.28 -12.06 -1.25
N PHE A 38 2.61 -12.15 -1.13
CA PHE A 38 3.50 -12.19 -2.29
C PHE A 38 4.62 -13.23 -2.14
N GLU A 39 4.32 -14.52 -2.40
CA GLU A 39 5.29 -15.62 -2.31
C GLU A 39 6.53 -15.44 -3.20
N LYS A 40 6.37 -14.76 -4.35
CA LYS A 40 7.44 -14.54 -5.33
C LYS A 40 8.28 -13.29 -5.06
N LEU A 41 7.91 -12.44 -4.09
CA LEU A 41 8.59 -11.18 -3.81
C LEU A 41 9.33 -11.26 -2.48
N SER A 42 10.60 -10.83 -2.49
CA SER A 42 11.38 -10.72 -1.26
C SER A 42 10.94 -9.51 -0.44
N ALA A 43 11.16 -9.56 0.88
CA ALA A 43 10.92 -8.42 1.77
C ALA A 43 11.76 -7.18 1.39
N ALA A 44 12.92 -7.36 0.73
CA ALA A 44 13.73 -6.27 0.22
C ALA A 44 13.07 -5.61 -1.00
N THR A 45 12.57 -6.41 -1.95
CA THR A 45 11.82 -5.92 -3.12
C THR A 45 10.60 -5.11 -2.69
N ILE A 46 9.82 -5.62 -1.74
CA ILE A 46 8.66 -4.89 -1.22
C ILE A 46 9.08 -3.62 -0.49
N ARG A 47 10.19 -3.63 0.25
CA ARG A 47 10.70 -2.42 0.91
C ARG A 47 11.02 -1.32 -0.10
N ASN A 48 11.63 -1.66 -1.24
CA ASN A 48 11.94 -0.70 -2.30
C ASN A 48 10.65 -0.08 -2.86
N VAL A 49 9.66 -0.92 -3.20
CA VAL A 49 8.36 -0.42 -3.68
C VAL A 49 7.65 0.43 -2.63
N MET A 50 7.75 0.08 -1.35
CA MET A 50 7.21 0.90 -0.25
C MET A 50 7.91 2.25 -0.14
N SER A 51 9.21 2.34 -0.42
CA SER A 51 9.93 3.61 -0.52
C SER A 51 9.47 4.42 -1.72
N ASP A 52 9.30 3.81 -2.90
CA ASP A 52 8.78 4.51 -4.07
C ASP A 52 7.36 5.05 -3.80
N LEU A 53 6.50 4.26 -3.15
CA LEU A 53 5.14 4.68 -2.75
C LEU A 53 5.14 5.79 -1.69
N GLU A 54 6.17 5.85 -0.85
CA GLU A 54 6.38 6.93 0.12
C GLU A 54 6.82 8.22 -0.57
N ASP A 55 7.77 8.15 -1.50
CA ASP A 55 8.19 9.29 -2.32
C ASP A 55 7.04 9.85 -3.18
N LEU A 56 6.14 8.98 -3.62
CA LEU A 56 4.90 9.33 -4.31
C LEU A 56 3.78 9.83 -3.38
N GLY A 57 3.99 9.80 -2.06
CA GLY A 57 3.06 10.33 -1.05
C GLY A 57 1.86 9.43 -0.73
N TYR A 58 1.85 8.17 -1.17
CA TYR A 58 0.80 7.19 -0.82
C TYR A 58 1.03 6.56 0.56
N LEU A 59 2.29 6.45 0.97
CA LEU A 59 2.71 5.92 2.26
C LEU A 59 3.54 6.97 3.02
N LYS A 60 3.66 6.78 4.33
CA LYS A 60 4.63 7.52 5.16
C LYS A 60 5.24 6.61 6.20
N GLN A 61 6.49 6.86 6.54
CA GLN A 61 7.16 6.20 7.65
C GLN A 61 7.05 7.06 8.93
N PRO A 62 6.29 6.62 9.97
CA PRO A 62 6.11 7.41 11.18
C PRO A 62 7.39 7.52 12.03
N HIS A 63 8.23 6.49 12.04
CA HIS A 63 9.51 6.46 12.75
C HIS A 63 10.55 5.66 11.95
N THR A 64 11.84 5.94 12.13
CA THR A 64 12.96 5.34 11.37
C THR A 64 13.02 3.81 11.41
N SER A 65 12.46 3.18 12.44
CA SER A 65 12.37 1.71 12.58
C SER A 65 10.99 1.12 12.24
N ALA A 66 9.95 1.95 12.15
CA ALA A 66 8.58 1.51 11.95
C ALA A 66 8.31 1.05 10.51
N GLY A 67 7.25 0.25 10.36
CA GLY A 67 6.63 -0.02 9.06
C GLY A 67 6.10 1.26 8.40
N ARG A 68 5.30 1.12 7.35
CA ARG A 68 4.68 2.25 6.65
C ARG A 68 3.21 2.30 6.99
N VAL A 69 2.68 3.50 7.07
CA VAL A 69 1.25 3.73 7.24
C VAL A 69 0.72 4.41 5.97
N PRO A 70 -0.52 4.10 5.54
CA PRO A 70 -1.13 4.83 4.44
C PRO A 70 -1.33 6.30 4.78
N THR A 71 -1.18 7.16 3.79
CA THR A 71 -1.63 8.56 3.85
C THR A 71 -3.08 8.67 3.39
N ASP A 72 -3.67 9.85 3.51
CA ASP A 72 -5.01 10.13 2.96
C ASP A 72 -5.07 9.82 1.46
N LYS A 73 -3.97 10.08 0.74
CA LYS A 73 -3.82 9.72 -0.68
C LYS A 73 -3.78 8.21 -0.90
N GLY A 74 -3.08 7.46 -0.05
CA GLY A 74 -3.08 5.99 -0.04
C GLY A 74 -4.47 5.41 0.17
N TYR A 75 -5.20 5.93 1.16
CA TYR A 75 -6.58 5.54 1.42
C TYR A 75 -7.51 5.90 0.27
N ARG A 76 -7.35 7.10 -0.32
CA ARG A 76 -8.17 7.52 -1.45
C ARG A 76 -8.00 6.60 -2.64
N PHE A 77 -6.75 6.29 -2.99
CA PHE A 77 -6.44 5.31 -4.03
C PHE A 77 -7.06 3.95 -3.73
N TYR A 78 -6.95 3.47 -2.48
CA TYR A 78 -7.55 2.20 -2.08
C TYR A 78 -9.07 2.18 -2.28
N VAL A 79 -9.78 3.22 -1.82
CA VAL A 79 -11.25 3.34 -1.98
C VAL A 79 -11.63 3.39 -3.46
N ASP A 80 -10.95 4.22 -4.26
CA ASP A 80 -11.24 4.40 -5.68
C ASP A 80 -10.98 3.12 -6.51
N ASN A 81 -10.14 2.19 -6.03
CA ASN A 81 -9.83 0.93 -6.71
C ASN A 81 -10.51 -0.30 -6.09
N LEU A 82 -10.96 -0.24 -4.83
CA LEU A 82 -11.79 -1.27 -4.17
C LEU A 82 -13.26 -1.16 -4.63
N LEU A 83 -13.73 0.07 -4.74
CA LEU A 83 -15.05 0.43 -5.23
C LEU A 83 -14.92 0.89 -6.68
N GLY A 84 -14.73 -0.07 -7.59
CA GLY A 84 -15.33 0.15 -8.89
C GLY A 84 -16.81 0.55 -8.65
N PRO A 85 -17.40 1.49 -9.42
CA PRO A 85 -18.74 2.05 -9.16
C PRO A 85 -19.86 1.00 -8.95
N GLN A 86 -19.58 -0.25 -9.28
CA GLN A 86 -20.39 -1.45 -9.10
C GLN A 86 -20.58 -1.92 -7.63
N ASN A 87 -19.68 -1.59 -6.69
CA ASN A 87 -19.70 -2.15 -5.32
C ASN A 87 -20.40 -1.28 -4.26
N LEU A 88 -20.81 -0.05 -4.60
CA LEU A 88 -21.55 0.84 -3.69
C LEU A 88 -23.08 0.65 -3.77
N LEU A 89 -23.57 -0.24 -4.64
CA LEU A 89 -24.99 -0.44 -4.94
C LEU A 89 -25.50 -1.86 -4.66
N LYS A 90 -24.90 -2.60 -3.73
CA LYS A 90 -25.43 -3.88 -3.26
C LYS A 90 -25.94 -3.80 -1.83
#